data_AF-A0A661TR14-F1
#
_entry.id   AF-A0A661TR14-F1
#
_cell.length_a   1.000
_cell.length_b   1.000
_cell.length_c   1.000
_cell.angle_alpha   90.00
_cell.angle_beta   90.00
_cell.angle_gamma   90.00
#
_symmetry.space_group_name_H-M   'P 1'
#
loop_
_entity.id
_entity.type
_entity.pdbx_description
1 polymer ?
#
loop_
_entity_poly.entity_id
_entity_poly.type
_entity_poly.pdbx_seq_one_letter_code
_entity_poly.pdbx_strand_id
1 'polypeptide(L)'
;MGKRKPKTKEELIKEITNLKKKISELEKLKKEQKKAEYSVDRLRKEVEDTTRNLQAIFDNTDVLLWVVRVDEDDELYYEQVNSAFAEVEGKTPDYYNGKKIADIATPEQYKAIKHSYEKIKGGKQYSYKVEFGRELEKRHFMVRLVPITDEEGKVTRFIGSAIDITIIQLADEALRESEERYRNIFENAPIGIYRTTPAGRIIMANPTLINMLGYSSFEDLTRRDPEKEGYEPPFARE
;
A
#
# COMPACT_ATOMS: atom_id res chain seq x y z
N MET A 1 -21.39 -75.52 20.36
CA MET A 1 -20.06 -74.96 20.68
C MET A 1 -18.99 -75.77 19.97
N GLY A 2 -18.49 -75.31 18.81
CA GLY A 2 -17.48 -76.03 18.04
C GLY A 2 -16.08 -75.83 18.64
N LYS A 3 -15.49 -76.92 19.17
CA LYS A 3 -14.08 -76.92 19.63
C LYS A 3 -13.17 -76.79 18.41
N ARG A 4 -12.45 -75.66 18.29
CA ARG A 4 -11.39 -75.49 17.28
C ARG A 4 -10.33 -76.58 17.49
N LYS A 5 -9.98 -77.32 16.43
CA LYS A 5 -8.84 -78.25 16.43
C LYS A 5 -7.56 -77.48 16.79
N PRO A 6 -6.65 -78.05 17.61
CA PRO A 6 -5.38 -77.41 17.93
C PRO A 6 -4.55 -77.23 16.65
N LYS A 7 -3.98 -76.05 16.48
CA LYS A 7 -3.12 -75.71 15.33
C LYS A 7 -1.89 -76.60 15.32
N THR A 8 -1.44 -76.98 14.13
CA THR A 8 -0.19 -77.74 13.94
C THR A 8 1.03 -76.84 14.16
N LYS A 9 2.19 -77.46 14.42
CA LYS A 9 3.46 -76.75 14.63
C LYS A 9 3.82 -75.81 13.47
N GLU A 10 3.56 -76.24 12.23
CA GLU A 10 3.82 -75.44 11.02
C GLU A 10 2.89 -74.23 10.91
N GLU A 11 1.60 -74.38 11.25
CA GLU A 11 0.65 -73.27 11.28
C GLU A 11 1.05 -72.21 12.31
N LEU A 12 1.53 -72.64 13.49
CA LEU A 12 2.03 -71.73 14.52
C LEU A 12 3.29 -70.97 14.08
N ILE A 13 4.23 -71.64 13.39
CA ILE A 13 5.45 -71.00 12.87
C ILE A 13 5.09 -69.93 11.81
N LYS A 14 4.15 -70.25 10.90
CA LYS A 14 3.70 -69.32 9.86
C LYS A 14 2.99 -68.10 10.45
N GLU A 15 2.17 -68.30 11.48
CA GLU A 15 1.49 -67.23 12.20
C GLU A 15 2.47 -66.33 12.96
N ILE A 16 3.46 -66.88 13.66
CA ILE A 16 4.53 -66.11 14.33
C ILE A 16 5.31 -65.28 13.31
N THR A 17 5.65 -65.84 12.16
CA THR A 17 6.38 -65.13 11.10
C THR A 17 5.57 -63.95 10.56
N ASN A 18 4.26 -64.16 10.35
CA ASN A 18 3.36 -63.11 9.89
C ASN A 18 3.16 -62.00 10.95
N LEU A 19 3.06 -62.38 12.23
CA LEU A 19 2.99 -61.43 13.34
C LEU A 19 4.27 -60.60 13.46
N LYS A 20 5.45 -61.21 13.31
CA LYS A 20 6.73 -60.48 13.30
C LYS A 20 6.79 -59.44 12.18
N LYS A 21 6.33 -59.79 10.98
CA LYS A 21 6.26 -58.85 9.85
C LYS A 21 5.32 -57.67 10.15
N LYS A 22 4.13 -57.95 10.68
CA LYS A 22 3.17 -56.92 11.11
C LYS A 22 3.72 -55.99 12.18
N ILE A 23 4.46 -56.52 13.17
CA ILE A 23 5.09 -55.70 14.21
C ILE A 23 6.11 -54.73 13.59
N SER A 24 6.96 -55.21 12.67
CA SER A 24 7.93 -54.35 11.99
C SER A 24 7.27 -53.26 11.15
N GLU A 25 6.17 -53.58 10.45
CA GLU A 25 5.36 -52.61 9.73
C GLU A 25 4.75 -51.55 10.67
N LEU A 26 4.20 -51.97 11.82
CA LEU A 26 3.65 -51.07 12.83
C LEU A 26 4.71 -50.14 13.45
N GLU A 27 5.91 -50.63 13.70
CA GLU A 27 7.02 -49.81 14.20
C GLU A 27 7.43 -48.75 13.18
N LYS A 28 7.46 -49.10 11.89
CA LYS A 28 7.73 -48.16 10.80
C LYS A 28 6.63 -47.08 10.73
N LEU A 29 5.36 -47.49 10.74
CA LEU A 29 4.22 -46.57 10.74
C LEU A 29 4.24 -45.64 11.96
N LYS A 30 4.55 -46.15 13.16
CA LYS A 30 4.67 -45.34 14.38
C LYS A 30 5.77 -44.28 14.26
N LYS A 31 6.88 -44.61 13.60
CA LYS A 31 7.96 -43.64 13.33
C LYS A 31 7.55 -42.58 12.33
N GLU A 32 6.80 -42.95 11.28
CA GLU A 32 6.24 -42.02 10.30
C GLU A 32 5.20 -41.10 10.93
N GLN A 33 4.29 -41.65 11.74
CA GLN A 33 3.31 -40.90 12.51
C GLN A 33 3.98 -39.86 13.41
N LYS A 34 5.00 -40.24 14.18
CA LYS A 34 5.73 -39.32 15.05
C LYS A 34 6.41 -38.18 14.27
N LYS A 35 6.92 -38.46 13.07
CA LYS A 35 7.48 -37.43 12.18
C LYS A 35 6.41 -36.48 11.65
N ALA A 36 5.23 -37.01 11.31
CA ALA A 36 4.10 -36.21 10.86
C ALA A 36 3.59 -35.30 11.98
N GLU A 37 3.44 -35.82 13.20
CA GLU A 37 3.04 -35.05 14.39
C GLU A 37 4.00 -33.88 14.66
N TYR A 38 5.32 -34.13 14.61
CA TYR A 38 6.31 -33.07 14.75
C TYR A 38 6.23 -32.02 13.63
N SER A 39 5.94 -32.44 12.39
CA SER A 39 5.82 -31.52 11.26
C SER A 39 4.57 -30.63 11.38
N VAL A 40 3.45 -31.19 11.84
CA VAL A 40 2.20 -30.47 12.09
C VAL A 40 2.40 -29.44 13.21
N ASP A 41 3.05 -29.82 14.31
CA ASP A 41 3.33 -28.90 15.42
C ASP A 41 4.21 -27.72 14.98
N ARG A 42 5.26 -28.00 14.20
CA ARG A 42 6.12 -26.97 13.62
C ARG A 42 5.34 -26.01 12.71
N LEU A 43 4.53 -26.54 11.79
CA LEU A 43 3.73 -25.72 10.87
C LEU A 43 2.68 -24.88 11.60
N ARG A 44 2.05 -25.43 12.65
CA ARG A 44 1.11 -24.68 13.49
C ARG A 44 1.80 -23.48 14.12
N LYS A 45 2.97 -23.68 14.71
CA LYS A 45 3.75 -22.59 15.31
C LYS A 45 4.13 -21.52 14.30
N GLU A 46 4.54 -21.92 13.09
CA GLU A 46 4.87 -21.00 12.00
C GLU A 46 3.66 -20.17 11.54
N VAL A 47 2.49 -20.79 11.43
CA VAL A 47 1.23 -20.10 11.12
C VAL A 47 0.82 -19.15 12.24
N GLU A 48 0.97 -19.55 13.51
CA GLU A 48 0.68 -18.71 14.66
C GLU A 48 1.60 -17.48 14.71
N ASP A 49 2.90 -17.67 14.51
CA ASP A 49 3.88 -16.57 14.51
C ASP A 49 3.65 -15.63 13.32
N THR A 50 3.34 -16.17 12.14
CA THR A 50 3.01 -15.36 10.95
C THR A 50 1.73 -14.55 11.18
N THR A 51 0.68 -15.19 11.72
CA THR A 51 -0.58 -14.52 12.06
C THR A 51 -0.36 -13.40 13.08
N ARG A 52 0.44 -13.65 14.12
CA ARG A 52 0.77 -12.64 15.13
C ARG A 52 1.49 -11.44 14.52
N ASN A 53 2.47 -11.67 13.64
CA ASN A 53 3.21 -10.60 12.98
C ASN A 53 2.30 -9.77 12.05
N LEU A 54 1.44 -10.42 11.27
CA LEU A 54 0.50 -9.74 10.38
C LEU A 54 -0.51 -8.90 11.17
N GLN A 55 -1.04 -9.44 12.28
CA GLN A 55 -1.95 -8.72 13.15
C GLN A 55 -1.27 -7.50 13.78
N ALA A 56 -0.01 -7.64 14.22
CA ALA A 56 0.75 -6.52 14.76
C ALA A 56 0.96 -5.40 13.72
N ILE A 57 1.30 -5.74 12.47
CA ILE A 57 1.43 -4.75 11.39
C ILE A 57 0.09 -4.07 11.11
N PHE A 58 -0.99 -4.85 11.06
CA PHE A 58 -2.33 -4.36 10.79
C PHE A 58 -2.78 -3.36 11.88
N ASP A 59 -2.56 -3.67 13.17
CA ASP A 59 -3.06 -2.87 14.29
C ASP A 59 -2.17 -1.67 14.67
N ASN A 60 -0.88 -1.68 14.33
CA ASN A 60 0.09 -0.65 14.75
C ASN A 60 0.54 0.29 13.61
N THR A 61 -0.13 0.24 12.46
CA THR A 61 0.12 1.19 11.36
C THR A 61 -0.80 2.41 11.47
N ASP A 62 -0.30 3.59 11.09
CA ASP A 62 -1.09 4.82 11.01
C ASP A 62 -2.00 4.85 9.78
N VAL A 63 -1.85 3.89 8.87
CA VAL A 63 -2.75 3.73 7.72
C VAL A 63 -4.09 3.21 8.22
N LEU A 64 -5.19 3.85 7.83
CA LEU A 64 -6.52 3.34 8.13
C LEU A 64 -6.75 2.11 7.27
N LEU A 65 -6.93 0.95 7.89
CA LEU A 65 -7.13 -0.33 7.21
C LEU A 65 -8.46 -0.96 7.59
N TRP A 66 -9.15 -1.50 6.58
CA TRP A 66 -10.35 -2.28 6.77
C TRP A 66 -10.43 -3.42 5.76
N VAL A 67 -11.02 -4.52 6.19
CA VAL A 67 -11.33 -5.69 5.38
C VAL A 67 -12.84 -5.85 5.39
N VAL A 68 -13.43 -5.94 4.20
CA VAL A 68 -14.86 -6.13 4.03
C VAL A 68 -15.10 -7.44 3.36
N ARG A 69 -15.92 -8.27 3.99
CA ARG A 69 -16.47 -9.49 3.39
C ARG A 69 -17.73 -9.14 2.61
N VAL A 70 -17.87 -9.78 1.46
CA VAL A 70 -19.05 -9.73 0.61
C VAL A 70 -19.74 -11.09 0.69
N ASP A 71 -21.05 -11.11 0.91
CA ASP A 71 -21.82 -12.35 0.85
C ASP A 71 -22.41 -12.64 -0.54
N GLU A 72 -23.27 -13.64 -0.63
CA GLU A 72 -23.86 -14.06 -1.89
C GLU A 72 -24.80 -13.01 -2.50
N ASP A 73 -25.42 -12.18 -1.65
CA ASP A 73 -26.39 -11.12 -2.00
C ASP A 73 -25.71 -9.75 -2.18
N ASP A 74 -24.38 -9.73 -2.35
CA ASP A 74 -23.56 -8.52 -2.41
C ASP A 74 -23.65 -7.63 -1.15
N GLU A 75 -24.05 -8.19 -0.01
CA GLU A 75 -24.09 -7.47 1.25
C GLU A 75 -22.71 -7.38 1.88
N LEU A 76 -22.44 -6.23 2.48
CA LEU A 76 -21.11 -5.84 2.92
C LEU A 76 -21.02 -5.93 4.44
N TYR A 77 -19.97 -6.60 4.93
CA TYR A 77 -19.70 -6.78 6.34
C TYR A 77 -18.27 -6.37 6.65
N TYR A 78 -18.07 -5.56 7.70
CA TYR A 78 -16.71 -5.37 8.20
C TYR A 78 -16.22 -6.70 8.76
N GLU A 79 -15.22 -7.30 8.13
CA GLU A 79 -14.58 -8.51 8.64
C GLU A 79 -13.50 -8.14 9.65
N GLN A 80 -12.74 -7.09 9.35
CA GLN A 80 -11.70 -6.57 10.23
C GLN A 80 -11.52 -5.07 10.00
N VAL A 81 -11.24 -4.31 11.05
CA VAL A 81 -10.72 -2.94 10.95
C VAL A 81 -9.56 -2.78 11.91
N ASN A 82 -8.58 -1.94 11.58
CA ASN A 82 -7.48 -1.69 12.49
C ASN A 82 -7.77 -0.55 13.48
N SER A 83 -6.89 -0.40 14.48
CA SER A 83 -6.98 0.65 15.50
C SER A 83 -7.04 2.05 14.88
N ALA A 84 -6.17 2.36 13.91
CA ALA A 84 -6.13 3.67 13.26
C ALA A 84 -7.47 4.04 12.59
N PHE A 85 -8.12 3.10 11.89
CA PHE A 85 -9.44 3.31 11.32
C PHE A 85 -10.50 3.59 12.39
N ALA A 86 -10.54 2.76 13.44
CA ALA A 86 -11.55 2.87 14.48
C ALA A 86 -11.41 4.16 15.30
N GLU A 87 -10.17 4.57 15.61
CA GLU A 87 -9.86 5.77 16.40
C GLU A 87 -10.26 7.07 15.70
N VAL A 88 -10.14 7.13 14.37
CA VAL A 88 -10.57 8.30 13.58
C VAL A 88 -12.08 8.54 13.70
N GLU A 89 -12.87 7.49 13.90
CA GLU A 89 -14.31 7.60 14.17
C GLU A 89 -14.65 7.62 15.68
N GLY A 90 -13.64 7.59 16.56
CA GLY A 90 -13.82 7.57 18.01
C GLY A 90 -14.42 6.25 18.55
N LYS A 91 -14.14 5.12 17.88
CA LYS A 91 -14.66 3.79 18.21
C LYS A 91 -13.52 2.79 18.41
N THR A 92 -13.86 1.54 18.74
CA THR A 92 -12.92 0.42 18.83
C THR A 92 -13.10 -0.53 17.64
N PRO A 93 -12.08 -1.34 17.26
CA PRO A 93 -12.23 -2.34 16.22
C PRO A 93 -13.43 -3.29 16.41
N ASP A 94 -13.66 -3.72 17.66
CA ASP A 94 -14.79 -4.60 18.04
C ASP A 94 -16.16 -4.00 17.73
N TYR A 95 -16.28 -2.67 17.63
CA TYR A 95 -17.52 -2.04 17.21
C TYR A 95 -17.89 -2.42 15.77
N TYR A 96 -16.91 -2.65 14.89
CA TYR A 96 -17.16 -2.90 13.46
C TYR A 96 -17.15 -4.39 13.14
N ASN A 97 -16.22 -5.15 13.71
CA ASN A 97 -15.95 -6.52 13.32
C ASN A 97 -17.21 -7.40 13.34
N GLY A 98 -17.50 -8.06 12.21
CA GLY A 98 -18.66 -8.90 11.97
C GLY A 98 -19.97 -8.17 11.63
N LYS A 99 -20.03 -6.84 11.77
CA LYS A 99 -21.29 -6.10 11.54
C LYS A 99 -21.52 -5.82 10.06
N LYS A 100 -22.79 -5.87 9.67
CA LYS A 100 -23.25 -5.43 8.34
C LYS A 100 -23.08 -3.91 8.25
N ILE A 101 -22.44 -3.45 7.18
CA ILE A 101 -22.15 -2.02 6.99
C ILE A 101 -23.45 -1.20 6.97
N ALA A 102 -24.50 -1.72 6.34
CA ALA A 102 -25.80 -1.08 6.25
C ALA A 102 -26.45 -0.77 7.63
N ASP A 103 -26.09 -1.51 8.68
CA ASP A 103 -26.70 -1.37 10.01
C ASP A 103 -26.00 -0.29 10.86
N ILE A 104 -24.76 0.06 10.53
CA ILE A 104 -23.93 0.97 11.34
C ILE A 104 -23.43 2.22 10.61
N ALA A 105 -23.40 2.20 9.28
CA ALA A 105 -23.01 3.35 8.47
C ALA A 105 -24.21 4.30 8.29
N THR A 106 -23.95 5.60 8.19
CA THR A 106 -25.01 6.53 7.78
C THR A 106 -25.45 6.22 6.33
N PRO A 107 -26.66 6.65 5.91
CA PRO A 107 -27.13 6.43 4.54
C PRO A 107 -26.15 6.95 3.47
N GLU A 108 -25.51 8.10 3.73
CA GLU A 108 -24.52 8.71 2.84
C GLU A 108 -23.23 7.88 2.78
N GLN A 109 -22.73 7.44 3.94
CA GLN A 109 -21.56 6.57 4.02
C GLN A 109 -21.81 5.24 3.31
N TYR A 110 -22.95 4.61 3.58
CA TYR A 110 -23.32 3.34 2.96
C TYR A 110 -23.41 3.46 1.43
N LYS A 111 -24.04 4.53 0.94
CA LYS A 111 -24.11 4.83 -0.50
C LYS A 111 -22.72 4.99 -1.12
N ALA A 112 -21.81 5.69 -0.45
CA ALA A 112 -20.43 5.87 -0.92
C ALA A 112 -19.64 4.55 -0.92
N ILE A 113 -19.81 3.71 0.11
CA ILE A 113 -19.17 2.40 0.20
C ILE A 113 -19.70 1.47 -0.90
N LYS A 114 -21.02 1.39 -1.10
CA LYS A 114 -21.63 0.63 -2.21
C LYS A 114 -21.13 1.11 -3.57
N HIS A 115 -21.07 2.43 -3.80
CA HIS A 115 -20.52 2.96 -5.05
C HIS A 115 -19.08 2.51 -5.28
N SER A 116 -18.26 2.48 -4.23
CA SER A 116 -16.88 2.04 -4.32
C SER A 116 -16.76 0.54 -4.54
N TYR A 117 -17.64 -0.27 -3.94
CA TYR A 117 -17.74 -1.70 -4.20
C TYR A 117 -18.06 -1.99 -5.68
N GLU A 118 -19.01 -1.27 -6.28
CA GLU A 118 -19.34 -1.43 -7.71
C GLU A 118 -18.14 -1.18 -8.64
N LYS A 119 -17.18 -0.33 -8.25
CA LYS A 119 -15.95 -0.09 -9.02
C LYS A 119 -14.98 -1.27 -8.99
N ILE A 120 -14.97 -2.04 -7.90
CA ILE A 120 -14.06 -3.17 -7.70
C ILE A 120 -14.71 -4.53 -7.93
N LYS A 121 -16.04 -4.57 -8.08
CA LYS A 121 -16.83 -5.80 -8.30
C LYS A 121 -16.37 -6.61 -9.51
N GLY A 122 -15.79 -5.94 -10.51
CA GLY A 122 -15.14 -6.57 -11.66
C GLY A 122 -13.74 -7.13 -11.41
N GLY A 123 -13.31 -7.26 -10.15
CA GLY A 123 -12.00 -7.82 -9.75
C GLY A 123 -10.81 -6.88 -9.96
N LYS A 124 -11.04 -5.60 -10.27
CA LYS A 124 -9.97 -4.61 -10.48
C LYS A 124 -9.79 -3.72 -9.25
N GLN A 125 -8.54 -3.41 -8.93
CA GLN A 125 -8.24 -2.40 -7.91
C GLN A 125 -8.77 -1.03 -8.31
N TYR A 126 -9.16 -0.23 -7.32
CA TYR A 126 -9.66 1.12 -7.51
C TYR A 126 -9.05 2.07 -6.48
N SER A 127 -8.68 3.27 -6.91
CA SER A 127 -8.12 4.30 -6.03
C SER A 127 -8.72 5.65 -6.33
N TYR A 128 -8.99 6.43 -5.29
CA TYR A 128 -9.57 7.76 -5.41
C TYR A 128 -9.16 8.62 -4.22
N LYS A 129 -9.22 9.94 -4.41
CA LYS A 129 -9.02 10.91 -3.33
C LYS A 129 -10.36 11.24 -2.69
N VAL A 130 -10.38 11.37 -1.37
CA VAL A 130 -11.54 11.83 -0.61
C VAL A 130 -11.12 12.86 0.42
N GLU A 131 -11.98 13.83 0.68
CA GLU A 131 -11.82 14.76 1.79
C GLU A 131 -12.64 14.28 2.98
N PHE A 132 -12.01 14.21 4.15
CA PHE A 132 -12.63 13.79 5.39
C PHE A 132 -12.28 14.79 6.50
N GLY A 133 -13.26 15.18 7.31
CA GLY A 133 -13.08 16.13 8.41
C GLY A 133 -14.18 17.18 8.53
N ARG A 134 -14.17 17.95 9.63
CA ARG A 134 -15.02 19.14 9.82
C ARG A 134 -14.39 20.34 9.10
N GLU A 135 -15.16 21.39 8.79
CA GLU A 135 -14.70 22.50 7.92
C GLU A 135 -13.33 23.10 8.27
N LEU A 136 -12.94 23.14 9.55
CA LEU A 136 -11.66 23.71 10.01
C LEU A 136 -10.49 22.71 10.05
N GLU A 137 -10.73 21.40 9.82
CA GLU A 137 -9.73 20.32 9.86
C GLU A 137 -9.89 19.34 8.68
N LYS A 138 -10.24 19.85 7.49
CA LYS A 138 -10.34 19.00 6.30
C LYS A 138 -9.00 18.35 5.99
N ARG A 139 -8.98 17.03 5.96
CA ARG A 139 -7.82 16.21 5.56
C ARG A 139 -8.12 15.51 4.24
N HIS A 140 -7.11 15.42 3.40
CA HIS A 140 -7.18 14.71 2.14
C HIS A 140 -6.63 13.30 2.32
N PHE A 141 -7.42 12.30 1.94
CA PHE A 141 -7.01 10.91 1.98
C PHE A 141 -6.91 10.34 0.57
N MET A 142 -5.87 9.55 0.33
CA MET A 142 -5.82 8.61 -0.80
C MET A 142 -6.39 7.28 -0.35
N VAL A 143 -7.53 6.89 -0.92
CA VAL A 143 -8.15 5.59 -0.68
C VAL A 143 -7.74 4.63 -1.78
N ARG A 144 -7.38 3.40 -1.40
CA ARG A 144 -7.14 2.29 -2.31
C ARG A 144 -7.93 1.07 -1.87
N LEU A 145 -8.65 0.48 -2.81
CA LEU A 145 -9.44 -0.73 -2.65
C LEU A 145 -8.87 -1.85 -3.51
N VAL A 146 -8.64 -3.01 -2.90
CA VAL A 146 -8.09 -4.20 -3.55
C VAL A 146 -9.06 -5.36 -3.36
N PRO A 147 -9.77 -5.81 -4.41
CA PRO A 147 -10.64 -6.97 -4.32
C PRO A 147 -9.85 -8.28 -4.21
N ILE A 148 -10.41 -9.23 -3.49
CA ILE A 148 -9.95 -10.61 -3.37
C ILE A 148 -11.06 -11.48 -3.96
N THR A 149 -10.73 -12.19 -5.04
CA THR A 149 -11.68 -13.02 -5.77
C THR A 149 -11.51 -14.50 -5.42
N ASP A 150 -12.59 -15.26 -5.57
CA ASP A 150 -12.52 -16.72 -5.62
C ASP A 150 -12.05 -17.24 -6.99
N GLU A 151 -12.07 -18.56 -7.17
CA GLU A 151 -11.67 -19.24 -8.40
C GLU A 151 -12.57 -18.90 -9.60
N GLU A 152 -13.81 -18.46 -9.36
CA GLU A 152 -14.78 -18.07 -10.39
C GLU A 152 -14.66 -16.58 -10.75
N GLY A 153 -13.77 -15.83 -10.07
CA GLY A 153 -13.57 -14.40 -10.27
C GLY A 153 -14.57 -13.52 -9.53
N LYS A 154 -15.42 -14.09 -8.67
CA LYS A 154 -16.36 -13.32 -7.83
C LYS A 154 -15.61 -12.73 -6.64
N VAL A 155 -15.87 -11.45 -6.34
CA VAL A 155 -15.27 -10.78 -5.19
C VAL A 155 -15.91 -11.31 -3.91
N THR A 156 -15.10 -11.97 -3.06
CA THR A 156 -15.54 -12.50 -1.76
C THR A 156 -15.14 -11.58 -0.61
N ARG A 157 -14.05 -10.84 -0.80
CA ARG A 157 -13.54 -9.83 0.14
C ARG A 157 -12.92 -8.67 -0.62
N PHE A 158 -12.75 -7.55 0.05
CA PHE A 158 -11.82 -6.52 -0.40
C PHE A 158 -11.14 -5.84 0.78
N ILE A 159 -9.91 -5.40 0.55
CA ILE A 159 -9.13 -4.64 1.50
C ILE A 159 -9.19 -3.18 1.08
N GLY A 160 -9.53 -2.31 2.02
CA GLY A 160 -9.41 -0.88 1.86
C GLY A 160 -8.31 -0.30 2.73
N SER A 161 -7.64 0.70 2.18
CA SER A 161 -6.64 1.50 2.88
C SER A 161 -6.89 2.97 2.61
N ALA A 162 -6.72 3.82 3.62
CA ALA A 162 -6.71 5.27 3.47
C ALA A 162 -5.45 5.86 4.10
N ILE A 163 -4.73 6.64 3.32
CA ILE A 163 -3.51 7.34 3.74
C ILE A 163 -3.78 8.84 3.69
N ASP A 164 -3.48 9.55 4.78
CA ASP A 164 -3.53 11.01 4.82
C ASP A 164 -2.42 11.58 3.91
N ILE A 165 -2.84 12.29 2.87
CA ILE A 165 -1.98 12.95 1.89
C ILE A 165 -2.03 14.48 2.00
N THR A 166 -2.61 15.01 3.09
CA THR A 166 -2.75 16.46 3.29
C THR A 166 -1.41 17.17 3.26
N ILE A 167 -0.42 16.65 3.99
CA ILE A 167 0.94 17.22 4.03
C ILE A 167 1.58 17.21 2.64
N ILE A 168 1.35 16.13 1.87
CA ILE A 168 1.89 15.99 0.51
C ILE A 168 1.28 17.07 -0.40
N GLN A 169 -0.03 17.29 -0.31
CA GLN A 169 -0.71 18.31 -1.13
C GLN A 169 -0.30 19.73 -0.74
N LEU A 170 -0.20 20.03 0.56
CA LEU A 170 0.24 21.34 1.03
C LEU A 170 1.69 21.64 0.62
N ALA A 171 2.56 20.63 0.64
CA ALA A 171 3.94 20.78 0.20
C ALA A 171 4.04 21.03 -1.32
N ASP A 172 3.24 20.31 -2.11
CA ASP A 172 3.17 20.46 -3.57
C ASP A 172 2.65 21.86 -3.95
N GLU A 173 1.59 22.33 -3.29
CA GLU A 173 1.04 23.66 -3.54
C GLU A 173 2.01 24.77 -3.13
N ALA A 174 2.64 24.66 -1.95
CA ALA A 174 3.64 25.63 -1.51
C ALA A 174 4.86 25.68 -2.44
N LEU A 175 5.27 24.53 -3.00
CA LEU A 175 6.32 24.48 -4.02
C LEU A 175 5.87 25.20 -5.30
N ARG A 176 4.67 24.89 -5.79
CA ARG A 176 4.09 25.51 -6.99
C ARG A 176 3.98 27.02 -6.85
N GLU A 177 3.45 27.51 -5.73
CA GLU A 177 3.36 28.94 -5.44
C GLU A 177 4.75 29.61 -5.38
N SER A 178 5.73 28.96 -4.77
CA SER A 178 7.11 29.45 -4.71
C SER A 178 7.76 29.51 -6.09
N GLU A 179 7.57 28.49 -6.93
CA GLU A 179 8.08 28.46 -8.30
C GLU A 179 7.42 29.52 -9.18
N GLU A 180 6.10 29.71 -9.08
CA GLU A 180 5.37 30.75 -9.79
C GLU A 180 5.81 32.14 -9.35
N ARG A 181 5.99 32.35 -8.04
CA ARG A 181 6.52 33.61 -7.49
C ARG A 181 7.95 33.87 -7.97
N TYR A 182 8.82 32.88 -7.94
CA TYR A 182 10.19 32.99 -8.43
C TYR A 182 10.21 33.31 -9.93
N ARG A 183 9.42 32.58 -10.73
CA ARG A 183 9.31 32.80 -12.17
C ARG A 183 8.83 34.22 -12.47
N ASN A 184 7.80 34.70 -11.77
CA ASN A 184 7.27 36.03 -11.95
C ASN A 184 8.32 37.11 -11.63
N ILE A 185 9.01 36.99 -10.49
CA ILE A 185 10.11 37.90 -10.12
C ILE A 185 11.23 37.85 -11.17
N PHE A 186 11.64 36.66 -11.59
CA PHE A 186 12.72 36.49 -12.54
C PHE A 186 12.36 37.12 -13.90
N GLU A 187 11.21 36.78 -14.47
CA GLU A 187 10.78 37.22 -15.80
C GLU A 187 10.48 38.72 -15.86
N ASN A 188 9.88 39.29 -14.81
CA ASN A 188 9.36 40.67 -14.83
C ASN A 188 10.20 41.67 -14.03
N ALA A 189 11.31 41.26 -13.40
CA ALA A 189 12.16 42.19 -12.67
C ALA A 189 12.71 43.28 -13.61
N PRO A 190 12.69 44.56 -13.19
CA PRO A 190 13.24 45.67 -13.98
C PRO A 190 14.78 45.71 -13.96
N ILE A 191 15.43 44.77 -13.27
CA ILE A 191 16.88 44.59 -13.22
C ILE A 191 17.30 43.32 -13.95
N GLY A 192 18.53 43.32 -14.47
CA GLY A 192 19.12 42.12 -15.04
C GLY A 192 19.46 41.10 -13.95
N ILE A 193 18.88 39.91 -14.03
CA ILE A 193 19.14 38.78 -13.14
C ILE A 193 19.80 37.67 -13.94
N TYR A 194 20.92 37.15 -13.46
CA TYR A 194 21.58 36.00 -14.06
C TYR A 194 22.21 35.10 -13.00
N ARG A 195 22.48 33.86 -13.39
CA ARG A 195 23.23 32.90 -12.60
C ARG A 195 24.35 32.32 -13.44
N THR A 196 25.50 32.15 -12.82
CA THR A 196 26.69 31.56 -13.45
C THR A 196 27.09 30.26 -12.77
N THR A 197 27.88 29.46 -13.49
CA THR A 197 28.73 28.45 -12.86
C THR A 197 29.89 29.13 -12.10
N PRO A 198 30.58 28.43 -11.19
CA PRO A 198 31.80 28.95 -10.57
C PRO A 198 32.89 29.36 -11.58
N ALA A 199 32.87 28.81 -12.80
CA ALA A 199 33.78 29.14 -13.89
C ALA A 199 33.25 30.29 -14.80
N GLY A 200 32.36 31.15 -14.29
CA GLY A 200 31.90 32.36 -14.98
C GLY A 200 30.83 32.14 -16.05
N ARG A 201 30.62 30.92 -16.56
CA ARG A 201 29.60 30.66 -17.60
C ARG A 201 28.17 30.98 -17.12
N ILE A 202 27.46 31.83 -17.85
CA ILE A 202 26.03 32.12 -17.61
C ILE A 202 25.19 30.87 -17.92
N ILE A 203 24.39 30.43 -16.94
CA ILE A 203 23.48 29.27 -17.05
C ILE A 203 22.01 29.67 -16.99
N MET A 204 21.75 30.94 -16.67
CA MET A 204 20.41 31.50 -16.58
C MET A 204 20.51 33.02 -16.67
N ALA A 205 19.65 33.67 -17.44
CA ALA A 205 19.50 35.12 -17.48
C ALA A 205 18.04 35.49 -17.78
N ASN A 206 17.53 36.53 -17.12
CA ASN A 206 16.16 36.96 -17.33
C ASN A 206 16.02 37.81 -18.62
N PRO A 207 14.80 38.00 -19.14
CA PRO A 207 14.57 38.78 -20.35
C PRO A 207 15.13 40.21 -20.25
N THR A 208 15.02 40.84 -19.07
CA THR A 208 15.54 42.18 -18.83
C THR A 208 17.06 42.26 -19.05
N LEU A 209 17.85 41.30 -18.55
CA LEU A 209 19.30 41.30 -18.79
C LEU A 209 19.61 41.10 -20.28
N ILE A 210 18.95 40.16 -20.94
CA ILE A 210 19.15 39.87 -22.36
C ILE A 210 18.92 41.14 -23.20
N ASN A 211 17.81 41.85 -22.93
CA ASN A 211 17.47 43.11 -23.59
C ASN A 211 18.42 44.25 -23.24
N MET A 212 18.80 44.41 -21.96
CA MET A 212 19.75 45.44 -21.51
C MET A 212 21.12 45.31 -22.18
N LEU A 213 21.58 44.07 -22.39
CA LEU A 213 22.85 43.78 -23.04
C LEU A 213 22.74 43.73 -24.58
N GLY A 214 21.54 43.91 -25.14
CA GLY A 214 21.30 44.00 -26.59
C GLY A 214 21.31 42.66 -27.34
N TYR A 215 21.10 41.54 -26.64
CA TYR A 215 21.02 40.21 -27.27
C TYR A 215 19.59 39.86 -27.66
N SER A 216 19.42 39.06 -28.72
CA SER A 216 18.12 38.56 -29.18
C SER A 216 17.61 37.35 -28.40
N SER A 217 18.51 36.62 -27.73
CA SER A 217 18.14 35.41 -26.99
C SER A 217 19.18 35.05 -25.93
N PHE A 218 18.80 34.16 -25.01
CA PHE A 218 19.72 33.56 -24.04
C PHE A 218 20.83 32.74 -24.73
N GLU A 219 20.52 32.10 -25.86
CA GLU A 219 21.51 31.35 -26.62
C GLU A 219 22.58 32.28 -27.22
N ASP A 220 22.18 33.44 -27.74
CA ASP A 220 23.13 34.43 -28.27
C ASP A 220 24.02 35.03 -27.18
N LEU A 221 23.47 35.25 -25.98
CA LEU A 221 24.21 35.71 -24.81
C LEU A 221 25.26 34.68 -24.35
N THR A 222 24.92 33.38 -24.39
CA THR A 222 25.79 32.30 -23.87
C THR A 222 26.83 31.79 -24.87
N ARG A 223 26.73 32.17 -26.14
CA ARG A 223 27.72 31.85 -27.18
C ARG A 223 29.02 32.66 -27.05
N ARG A 224 29.01 33.78 -26.33
CA ARG A 224 30.20 34.59 -26.04
C ARG A 224 30.73 34.28 -24.65
N ASP A 225 32.05 34.35 -24.50
CA ASP A 225 32.75 34.20 -23.22
C ASP A 225 33.13 35.59 -22.70
N PRO A 226 32.35 36.19 -21.77
CA PRO A 226 32.59 37.56 -21.31
C PRO A 226 33.94 37.73 -20.61
N GLU A 227 34.58 36.66 -20.12
CA GLU A 227 35.94 36.71 -19.58
C GLU A 227 37.02 36.83 -20.67
N LYS A 228 36.75 36.38 -21.90
CA LYS A 228 37.69 36.45 -23.03
C LYS A 228 37.46 37.63 -23.96
N GLU A 229 36.20 37.99 -24.19
CA GLU A 229 35.85 39.06 -25.13
C GLU A 229 35.70 40.43 -24.45
N GLY A 230 35.59 40.45 -23.11
CA GLY A 230 35.26 41.66 -22.37
C GLY A 230 33.82 42.13 -22.59
N TYR A 231 33.41 43.15 -21.84
CA TYR A 231 32.13 43.84 -22.05
C TYR A 231 32.41 45.31 -22.34
N GLU A 232 32.26 45.72 -23.60
CA GLU A 232 32.21 47.13 -23.99
C GLU A 232 30.74 47.54 -24.13
N PRO A 233 30.17 48.31 -23.19
CA PRO A 233 28.83 48.82 -23.35
C PRO A 233 28.79 49.75 -24.58
N PRO A 234 27.74 49.67 -25.43
CA PRO A 234 27.59 50.54 -26.60
C PRO A 234 27.29 52.01 -26.24
N PHE A 235 27.31 52.36 -24.95
CA PHE A 235 27.08 53.68 -24.39
C PHE A 235 28.19 54.03 -23.39
N ALA A 236 28.61 55.29 -23.39
CA ALA A 236 29.60 55.80 -22.44
C ALA A 236 29.06 55.68 -21.01
N ARG A 237 29.88 55.17 -20.08
CA ARG A 237 29.60 55.25 -18.64
C ARG A 237 29.99 56.66 -18.19
N GLU A 238 29.01 57.45 -17.74
CA GLU A 238 29.26 58.70 -17.00
C GLU A 238 29.80 58.41 -15.59
#